data_AF-A0A7S1H5U5-F1
#
_entry.id   AF-A0A7S1H5U5-F1
#
_cell.length_a   1.000
_cell.length_b   1.000
_cell.length_c   1.000
_cell.angle_alpha   90.00
_cell.angle_beta   90.00
_cell.angle_gamma   90.00
#
_symmetry.space_group_name_H-M   'P 1'
#
loop_
_entity.id
_entity.type
_entity.pdbx_description
1 polymer ?
#
loop_
_entity_poly.entity_id
_entity_poly.type
_entity_poly.pdbx_seq_one_letter_code
_entity_poly.pdbx_strand_id
1 'polypeptide(L)'
;QLEFPMAAQIDAVSAAGPLGDPERMEGSMTIQGGALRTYPFDPQVDSVQVLLRTDGRPLNARLELLQGPNNNKQVIELYTEDGLDRPFYAIIETPGSGNVVRIVNTATVEFPLTCSIGAYKIGDKNSFDEMQPVISGYGAGGPGRRSGSFS
;
A
#
# COMPACT_ATOMS: atom_id res chain seq x y z
N GLN A 1 4.48 1.29 18.24
CA GLN A 1 3.73 0.06 17.89
C GLN A 1 2.51 0.52 17.10
N LEU A 2 2.49 0.26 15.80
CA LEU A 2 1.34 0.57 14.94
C LEU A 2 0.56 -0.75 14.84
N GLU A 3 -0.42 -0.91 15.72
CA GLU A 3 -1.36 -2.02 15.71
C GLU A 3 -2.52 -1.58 14.81
N PHE A 4 -2.46 -1.92 13.52
CA PHE A 4 -3.56 -1.66 12.61
C PHE A 4 -4.41 -2.92 12.51
N PRO A 5 -5.62 -2.94 13.09
CA PRO A 5 -6.54 -4.05 12.89
C PRO A 5 -6.88 -4.13 11.40
N MET A 6 -6.76 -5.33 10.82
CA MET A 6 -7.29 -5.59 9.48
C MET A 6 -8.82 -5.50 9.55
N ALA A 7 -9.41 -4.52 8.86
CA ALA A 7 -10.85 -4.46 8.65
C ALA A 7 -11.18 -5.16 7.32
N ALA A 8 -12.12 -6.11 7.35
CA ALA A 8 -12.66 -6.73 6.14
C ALA A 8 -14.12 -6.30 5.99
N GLN A 9 -14.46 -5.71 4.84
CA GLN A 9 -15.83 -5.37 4.46
C GLN A 9 -16.28 -6.34 3.36
N ILE A 10 -17.41 -7.01 3.57
CA ILE A 10 -18.04 -7.90 2.58
C ILE A 10 -19.25 -7.15 2.01
N ASP A 11 -19.07 -6.55 0.83
CA ASP A 11 -20.18 -5.93 0.10
C ASP A 11 -20.72 -6.91 -0.94
N ALA A 12 -22.05 -7.00 -1.05
CA ALA A 12 -22.72 -7.67 -2.16
C ALA A 12 -22.65 -6.80 -3.42
N VAL A 13 -21.45 -6.61 -3.93
CA VAL A 13 -21.16 -5.87 -5.15
C VAL A 13 -20.61 -6.86 -6.16
N SER A 14 -20.99 -6.71 -7.44
CA SER A 14 -20.32 -7.41 -8.55
C SER A 14 -18.82 -7.39 -8.30
N ALA A 15 -18.07 -8.47 -8.56
CA ALA A 15 -16.61 -8.46 -8.38
C ALA A 15 -15.91 -7.26 -9.09
N ALA A 16 -16.63 -6.59 -10.00
CA ALA A 16 -16.33 -5.29 -10.58
C ALA A 16 -17.32 -4.17 -10.15
N GLY A 17 -17.45 -3.89 -8.85
CA GLY A 17 -18.09 -2.66 -8.36
C GLY A 17 -17.30 -1.40 -8.75
N PRO A 18 -17.48 -0.25 -8.07
CA PRO A 18 -16.66 0.96 -8.27
C PRO A 18 -15.12 0.75 -8.22
N LEU A 19 -14.71 -0.46 -7.83
CA LEU A 19 -13.38 -1.06 -7.68
C LEU A 19 -12.73 -1.50 -9.01
N GLY A 20 -13.46 -1.45 -10.12
CA GLY A 20 -13.01 -1.87 -11.44
C GLY A 20 -12.73 -0.72 -12.40
N ASP A 21 -12.47 0.49 -11.93
CA ASP A 21 -12.07 1.61 -12.80
C ASP A 21 -10.67 1.32 -13.36
N PRO A 22 -10.55 0.85 -14.63
CA PRO A 22 -9.27 0.51 -15.20
C PRO A 22 -8.36 1.74 -15.34
N GLU A 23 -8.91 2.96 -15.26
CA GLU A 23 -8.14 4.20 -15.27
C GLU A 23 -7.28 4.37 -14.01
N ARG A 24 -7.65 3.73 -12.89
CA ARG A 24 -6.95 3.82 -11.60
C ARG A 24 -6.06 2.62 -11.27
N MET A 25 -6.09 1.58 -12.10
CA MET A 25 -5.18 0.43 -11.97
C MET A 25 -4.03 0.57 -12.95
N GLU A 26 -2.80 0.31 -12.50
CA GLU A 26 -1.74 0.08 -13.46
C GLU A 26 -2.03 -1.20 -14.25
N GLY A 27 -1.59 -1.23 -15.50
CA GLY A 27 -1.86 -2.32 -16.44
C GLY A 27 -1.68 -3.71 -15.81
N SER A 28 -2.63 -4.60 -16.11
CA SER A 28 -2.62 -5.98 -15.66
C SER A 28 -1.33 -6.71 -16.06
N MET A 29 -0.64 -7.32 -15.10
CA MET A 29 0.55 -8.15 -15.34
C MET A 29 0.35 -9.60 -14.91
N THR A 30 0.90 -10.53 -15.69
CA THR A 30 0.97 -11.95 -15.32
C THR A 30 2.17 -12.23 -14.42
N ILE A 31 1.94 -12.94 -13.32
CA ILE A 31 2.95 -13.45 -12.39
C ILE A 31 2.96 -14.98 -12.49
N GLN A 32 4.09 -15.53 -12.94
CA GLN A 32 4.29 -16.98 -13.07
C GLN A 32 4.27 -17.66 -11.69
N GLY A 33 3.90 -18.94 -11.64
CA GLY A 33 3.99 -19.71 -10.41
C GLY A 33 5.40 -19.71 -9.80
N GLY A 34 5.47 -19.55 -8.48
CA GLY A 34 6.72 -19.41 -7.73
C GLY A 34 7.42 -18.05 -7.88
N ALA A 35 6.94 -17.17 -8.77
CA ALA A 35 7.51 -15.84 -8.95
C ALA A 35 6.86 -14.81 -8.02
N LEU A 36 7.54 -13.68 -7.86
CA LEU A 36 7.01 -12.51 -7.17
C LEU A 36 7.19 -11.24 -7.98
N ARG A 37 6.30 -10.28 -7.75
CA ARG A 37 6.43 -8.90 -8.22
C ARG A 37 6.43 -7.96 -7.03
N THR A 38 7.16 -6.87 -7.20
CA THR A 38 7.37 -5.84 -6.17
C THR A 38 6.90 -4.50 -6.74
N TYR A 39 6.07 -3.81 -5.97
CA TYR A 39 5.45 -2.54 -6.34
C TYR A 39 5.76 -1.51 -5.25
N PRO A 40 6.76 -0.63 -5.47
CA PRO A 40 7.01 0.49 -4.57
C PRO A 40 5.93 1.56 -4.76
N PHE A 41 5.53 2.22 -3.67
CA PHE A 41 4.59 3.33 -3.73
C PHE A 41 5.20 4.61 -3.14
N ASP A 42 4.83 5.74 -3.75
CA ASP A 42 5.24 7.06 -3.28
C ASP A 42 4.69 7.34 -1.87
N PRO A 43 5.41 8.08 -1.01
CA PRO A 43 4.89 8.50 0.28
C PRO A 43 3.54 9.21 0.25
N GLN A 44 3.13 9.82 -0.87
CA GLN A 44 1.81 10.45 -1.01
C GLN A 44 0.66 9.44 -1.16
N VAL A 45 0.94 8.17 -1.44
CA VAL A 45 -0.11 7.14 -1.56
C VAL A 45 -0.51 6.67 -0.17
N ASP A 46 -1.73 7.01 0.24
CA ASP A 46 -2.28 6.64 1.55
C ASP A 46 -2.79 5.20 1.56
N SER A 47 -3.30 4.71 0.43
CA SER A 47 -3.70 3.31 0.28
C SER A 47 -3.66 2.83 -1.17
N VAL A 48 -3.51 1.53 -1.34
CA VAL A 48 -3.36 0.84 -2.63
C VAL A 48 -4.46 -0.19 -2.82
N GLN A 49 -4.92 -0.35 -4.05
CA GLN A 49 -5.87 -1.37 -4.43
C GLN A 49 -5.18 -2.49 -5.20
N VAL A 50 -5.55 -3.74 -4.89
CA VAL A 50 -5.00 -4.94 -5.52
C VAL A 50 -6.14 -5.82 -6.00
N LEU A 51 -6.09 -6.25 -7.25
CA LEU A 51 -6.96 -7.26 -7.85
C LEU A 51 -6.11 -8.44 -8.34
N LEU A 52 -6.39 -9.63 -7.82
CA LEU A 52 -5.77 -10.88 -8.24
C LEU A 52 -6.81 -11.82 -8.82
N ARG A 53 -6.50 -12.42 -9.96
CA ARG A 53 -7.37 -13.39 -10.64
C ARG A 53 -6.57 -14.44 -11.42
N THR A 54 -7.21 -15.54 -11.78
CA THR A 54 -6.68 -16.57 -12.69
C THR A 54 -7.65 -16.74 -13.86
N ASP A 55 -7.37 -17.70 -14.74
CA ASP A 55 -8.20 -18.10 -15.88
C ASP A 55 -9.16 -19.26 -15.56
N GLY A 56 -9.63 -19.34 -14.30
CA GLY A 56 -10.51 -20.42 -13.81
C GLY A 56 -9.77 -21.50 -13.01
N ARG A 57 -8.49 -21.25 -12.71
CA ARG A 57 -7.61 -22.15 -11.95
C ARG A 57 -7.51 -21.74 -10.49
N PRO A 58 -7.03 -22.61 -9.59
CA PRO A 58 -6.78 -22.23 -8.21
C PRO A 58 -5.83 -21.05 -8.11
N LEU A 59 -6.23 -20.02 -7.38
CA LEU A 59 -5.39 -18.87 -7.10
C LEU A 59 -4.73 -19.10 -5.76
N ASN A 60 -3.40 -19.24 -5.79
CA ASN A 60 -2.57 -19.34 -4.60
C ASN A 60 -1.63 -18.13 -4.60
N ALA A 61 -1.77 -17.25 -3.62
CA ALA A 61 -0.96 -16.05 -3.55
C ALA A 61 -0.62 -15.67 -2.12
N ARG A 62 0.46 -14.90 -1.98
CA ARG A 62 0.78 -14.18 -0.75
C ARG A 62 0.98 -12.70 -1.09
N LEU A 63 0.24 -11.83 -0.41
CA LEU A 63 0.47 -10.39 -0.44
C LEU A 63 1.26 -9.99 0.79
N GLU A 64 2.28 -9.17 0.63
CA GLU A 64 3.09 -8.65 1.72
C GLU A 64 3.18 -7.12 1.60
N LEU A 65 2.81 -6.40 2.67
CA LEU A 65 3.11 -4.98 2.81
C LEU A 65 4.39 -4.84 3.63
N LEU A 66 5.42 -4.27 3.01
CA LEU A 66 6.70 -3.95 3.64
C LEU A 66 6.79 -2.45 3.91
N GLN A 67 7.44 -2.07 5.01
CA GLN A 67 7.80 -0.67 5.27
C GLN A 67 9.21 -0.56 5.86
N GLY A 68 10.10 0.14 5.16
CA GLY A 68 11.52 0.23 5.52
C GLY A 68 12.28 -1.10 5.30
N PRO A 69 13.59 -1.16 5.63
CA PRO A 69 14.38 -2.37 5.43
C PRO A 69 13.86 -3.50 6.32
N ASN A 70 13.37 -4.56 5.68
CA ASN A 70 13.06 -5.87 6.27
C ASN A 70 11.99 -5.89 7.37
N ASN A 71 10.92 -5.09 7.24
CA ASN A 71 9.78 -5.18 8.16
C ASN A 71 8.47 -5.46 7.42
N ASN A 72 8.03 -6.74 7.43
CA ASN A 72 6.71 -7.14 6.96
C ASN A 72 5.67 -6.62 7.94
N LYS A 73 4.91 -5.59 7.53
CA LYS A 73 3.85 -5.01 8.35
C LYS A 73 2.58 -5.84 8.31
N GLN A 74 2.24 -6.36 7.14
CA GLN A 74 1.06 -7.18 6.92
C GLN A 74 1.38 -8.28 5.91
N VAL A 75 0.84 -9.47 6.14
CA VAL A 75 0.94 -10.61 5.23
C VAL A 75 -0.44 -11.23 5.11
N ILE A 76 -0.88 -11.42 3.87
CA ILE A 76 -2.15 -12.08 3.53
C ILE A 76 -1.79 -13.33 2.73
N GLU A 77 -2.15 -14.50 3.24
CA GLU A 77 -2.09 -15.75 2.49
C GLU A 77 -3.47 -16.05 1.92
N LEU A 78 -3.50 -16.29 0.62
CA LEU A 78 -4.73 -16.33 -0.15
C LEU A 78 -4.82 -17.63 -0.95
N TYR A 79 -5.97 -18.28 -0.79
CA TYR A 79 -6.37 -19.42 -1.58
C TYR A 79 -7.82 -19.26 -2.04
N THR A 80 -8.09 -19.55 -3.31
CA THR A 80 -9.43 -19.83 -3.83
C THR A 80 -9.35 -20.91 -4.89
N GLU A 81 -10.37 -21.76 -4.95
CA GLU A 81 -10.50 -22.87 -5.90
C GLU A 81 -10.56 -22.40 -7.36
N ASP A 82 -11.33 -21.34 -7.60
CA ASP A 82 -11.52 -20.75 -8.93
C ASP A 82 -11.30 -19.24 -8.81
N GLY A 83 -10.14 -18.77 -9.27
CA GLY A 83 -9.77 -17.35 -9.23
C GLY A 83 -10.37 -16.51 -10.36
N LEU A 84 -11.14 -17.09 -11.28
CA LEU A 84 -11.93 -16.34 -12.27
C LEU A 84 -13.32 -16.03 -11.72
N ASP A 85 -13.98 -17.03 -11.12
CA ASP A 85 -15.30 -16.89 -10.49
C ASP A 85 -15.20 -16.14 -9.14
N ARG A 86 -14.12 -16.37 -8.39
CA ARG A 86 -13.86 -15.73 -7.09
C ARG A 86 -12.51 -15.01 -7.12
N PRO A 87 -12.40 -13.89 -7.85
CA PRO A 87 -11.18 -13.08 -7.79
C PRO A 87 -11.01 -12.47 -6.40
N PHE A 88 -9.78 -12.12 -6.05
CA PHE A 88 -9.49 -11.44 -4.80
C PHE A 88 -9.27 -9.96 -5.04
N TYR A 89 -9.96 -9.13 -4.27
CA TYR A 89 -9.76 -7.68 -4.25
C TYR A 89 -9.50 -7.22 -2.82
N ALA A 90 -8.53 -6.32 -2.64
CA ALA A 90 -8.28 -5.68 -1.35
C ALA A 90 -7.78 -4.25 -1.52
N ILE A 91 -8.10 -3.41 -0.53
CA ILE A 91 -7.46 -2.13 -0.30
C ILE A 91 -6.51 -2.29 0.88
N ILE A 92 -5.26 -1.90 0.70
CA ILE A 92 -4.20 -2.01 1.70
C ILE A 92 -3.76 -0.58 2.05
N GLU A 93 -3.85 -0.22 3.33
CA GLU A 93 -3.37 1.06 3.82
C GLU A 93 -1.82 1.10 3.76
N THR A 94 -1.27 2.20 3.25
CA THR A 94 0.17 2.43 3.08
C THR A 94 0.60 3.70 3.82
N PRO A 95 0.54 3.72 5.17
CA PRO A 95 0.83 4.92 5.94
C PRO A 95 2.33 5.25 5.93
N GLY A 96 2.66 6.55 6.04
CA GLY A 96 4.03 7.04 6.07
C GLY A 96 4.76 6.87 4.73
N SER A 97 6.06 6.61 4.78
CA SER A 97 6.92 6.48 3.61
C SER A 97 7.60 5.10 3.52
N GLY A 98 8.12 4.78 2.33
CA GLY A 98 8.88 3.56 2.09
C GLY A 98 8.04 2.28 2.05
N ASN A 99 6.77 2.41 1.63
CA ASN A 99 5.85 1.29 1.49
C ASN A 99 6.14 0.53 0.19
N VAL A 100 6.18 -0.79 0.29
CA VAL A 100 6.38 -1.70 -0.84
C VAL A 100 5.39 -2.84 -0.72
N VAL A 101 4.58 -3.04 -1.76
CA VAL A 101 3.70 -4.22 -1.85
C VAL A 101 4.39 -5.30 -2.67
N ARG A 102 4.43 -6.51 -2.13
CA ARG A 102 4.88 -7.70 -2.85
C ARG A 102 3.72 -8.64 -3.08
N ILE A 103 3.60 -9.11 -4.31
CA ILE A 103 2.64 -10.14 -4.71
C ILE A 103 3.44 -11.36 -5.11
N VAL A 104 3.29 -12.44 -4.35
CA VAL A 104 3.95 -13.73 -4.60
C VAL A 104 2.90 -14.70 -5.11
N ASN A 105 3.15 -15.32 -6.27
CA ASN A 105 2.37 -16.47 -6.70
C ASN A 105 2.97 -17.72 -6.04
N THR A 106 2.23 -18.32 -5.12
CA THR A 106 2.70 -19.49 -4.34
C THR A 106 2.35 -20.82 -5.02
N ALA A 107 1.68 -20.79 -6.17
CA ALA A 107 1.43 -21.97 -6.98
C ALA A 107 2.67 -22.45 -7.74
N THR A 108 2.60 -23.63 -8.35
CA THR A 108 3.62 -24.13 -9.28
C THR A 108 3.56 -23.41 -10.62
N VAL A 109 4.62 -23.50 -11.41
CA VAL A 109 4.83 -22.71 -12.65
C VAL A 109 3.69 -22.85 -13.68
N GLU A 110 2.94 -23.96 -13.65
CA GLU A 110 1.80 -24.24 -14.53
C GLU A 110 0.54 -23.41 -14.20
N PHE A 111 0.56 -22.66 -13.10
CA PHE A 111 -0.58 -21.89 -12.59
C PHE A 111 -0.19 -20.41 -12.46
N PRO A 112 -0.20 -19.65 -13.56
CA PRO A 112 0.02 -18.21 -13.51
C PRO A 112 -1.16 -17.49 -12.86
N LEU A 113 -0.89 -16.34 -12.25
CA LEU A 113 -1.93 -15.41 -11.82
C LEU A 113 -1.80 -14.08 -12.56
N THR A 114 -2.91 -13.36 -12.65
CA THR A 114 -2.98 -12.00 -13.17
C THR A 114 -3.14 -11.04 -12.00
N CYS A 115 -2.31 -10.02 -11.96
CA CYS A 115 -2.32 -8.97 -10.94
C CYS A 115 -2.54 -7.60 -11.58
N SER A 116 -3.51 -6.87 -11.07
CA SER A 116 -3.68 -5.44 -11.29
C SER A 116 -3.53 -4.72 -9.95
N ILE A 117 -2.73 -3.67 -9.92
CA ILE A 117 -2.43 -2.93 -8.69
C ILE A 117 -2.29 -1.45 -9.01
N GLY A 118 -2.71 -0.58 -8.11
CA GLY A 118 -2.60 0.87 -8.29
C GLY A 118 -2.91 1.64 -7.02
N ALA A 119 -2.66 2.96 -7.05
CA ALA A 119 -3.06 3.84 -5.97
C ALA A 119 -4.59 3.87 -5.85
N TYR A 120 -5.10 3.70 -4.63
CA TYR A 120 -6.52 3.85 -4.32
C TYR A 120 -6.80 5.28 -3.84
N LYS A 121 -6.15 5.67 -2.73
CA LYS A 121 -6.20 7.01 -2.15
C LYS A 121 -4.80 7.64 -2.18
N ILE A 122 -4.73 8.86 -2.70
CA ILE A 122 -3.54 9.70 -2.66
C ILE A 122 -3.83 10.82 -1.66
N GLY A 123 -2.97 10.96 -0.66
CA GLY A 123 -3.09 11.99 0.36
C GLY A 123 -2.57 13.34 -0.14
N ASP A 124 -3.21 14.42 0.32
CA ASP A 124 -2.76 15.79 0.10
C ASP A 124 -1.58 16.13 1.03
N LYS A 125 -0.43 15.46 0.88
CA LYS A 125 0.77 15.72 1.70
C LYS A 125 1.55 16.97 1.26
N ASN A 126 0.83 18.05 0.98
CA ASN A 126 1.39 19.38 0.70
C ASN A 126 1.34 20.32 1.93
N SER A 127 0.93 19.84 3.10
CA SER A 127 1.06 20.61 4.34
C SER A 127 2.47 20.44 4.90
N PHE A 128 3.13 21.58 5.13
CA PHE A 128 4.43 21.83 5.76
C PHE A 128 4.65 21.19 7.17
N ASP A 129 3.88 20.16 7.53
CA ASP A 129 3.74 19.64 8.90
C ASP A 129 4.61 18.39 9.18
N GLU A 130 5.06 17.65 8.14
CA GLU A 130 5.92 16.46 8.33
C GLU A 130 7.43 16.76 8.31
N MET A 131 7.85 18.01 8.09
CA MET A 131 9.25 18.43 8.17
C MET A 131 9.51 19.28 9.43
N GLN A 132 9.14 18.76 10.60
CA GLN A 132 9.65 19.30 11.86
C GLN A 132 11.03 18.67 12.14
N PRO A 133 12.15 19.40 11.99
CA PRO A 133 13.38 18.95 12.61
C PRO A 133 13.14 18.92 14.13
N VAL A 134 13.46 17.81 14.78
CA VAL A 134 13.50 17.75 16.25
C VAL A 134 14.57 18.72 16.71
N ILE A 135 14.17 19.96 17.03
CA ILE A 135 15.03 20.91 17.74
C ILE A 135 15.23 20.34 19.14
N SER A 136 16.38 19.67 19.32
CA SER A 136 16.88 19.25 20.61
C SER A 136 17.10 20.49 21.47
N GLY A 137 16.29 20.63 22.51
CA GLY A 137 16.39 21.72 23.47
C GLY A 137 17.75 21.72 24.16
N TYR A 138 18.50 22.81 23.98
CA TYR A 138 19.44 23.31 24.98
C TYR A 138 19.10 24.78 25.20
N GLY A 139 18.48 25.05 26.35
CA GLY A 139 18.32 26.43 26.83
C GLY A 139 19.65 26.98 27.35
N ALA A 140 19.84 28.29 27.21
CA ALA A 140 20.34 29.20 28.25
C ALA A 140 20.81 30.52 27.63
N GLY A 141 20.30 31.64 28.14
CA GLY A 141 20.99 32.93 28.10
C GLY A 141 20.29 34.05 27.33
N GLY A 142 19.42 34.81 28.02
CA GLY A 142 19.28 36.25 27.72
C GLY A 142 20.59 37.00 28.01
N PRO A 143 20.76 38.27 27.60
CA PRO A 143 19.88 39.34 28.11
C PRO A 143 19.58 40.48 27.11
N GLY A 144 18.66 41.38 27.51
CA GLY A 144 18.90 42.82 27.33
C GLY A 144 17.99 43.56 26.35
N ARG A 145 16.98 44.23 26.91
CA ARG A 145 16.24 45.34 26.31
C ARG A 145 17.20 46.46 25.85
N ARG A 146 16.89 47.13 24.72
CA ARG A 146 16.79 48.61 24.65
C ARG A 146 16.04 49.08 23.40
N SER A 147 15.27 50.12 23.65
CA SER A 147 14.31 50.87 22.85
C SER A 147 14.93 51.88 21.88
N GLY A 148 14.18 52.26 20.84
CA GLY A 148 13.99 53.68 20.49
C GLY A 148 14.61 54.22 19.20
N SER A 149 13.74 54.49 18.23
CA SER A 149 13.67 55.64 17.28
C SER A 149 14.96 56.20 16.65
N PHE A 150 15.01 56.16 15.32
CA PHE A 150 15.82 57.06 14.50
C PHE A 150 14.94 58.20 13.96
N SER A 151 15.45 59.43 14.12
CA SER A 151 15.11 60.62 13.32
C SER A 151 16.32 60.93 12.44
#